data_AF-A0A812V424-F1
#
_entry.id   AF-A0A812V424-F1
#
_cell.length_a   1.000
_cell.length_b   1.000
_cell.length_c   1.000
_cell.angle_alpha   90.00
_cell.angle_beta   90.00
_cell.angle_gamma   90.00
#
_symmetry.space_group_name_H-M   'P 1'
#
loop_
_entity.id
_entity.type
_entity.pdbx_description
1 polymer ?
#
loop_
_entity_poly.entity_id
_entity_poly.type
_entity_poly.pdbx_seq_one_letter_code
_entity_poly.pdbx_strand_id
1 'polypeptide(L)'
;MAGCPVKTETCNTHPCERSQDCVVSEWGRWHGCEVEGAKQMTRQRRIETYAEGDGEPCDSPLTETAGCDGRDTLQWCSTTEWSQWTACPVACGGGQQQRSRHLSGESSCIPMAKQDLKEVRGCNVESCEENEGCILSPWTHWGQCSQDCGTGVSTRSRSIDQSAGDGGKSCHASLKEMQECVLEPCPVRDCVWHSWDSWSGCSCTCGGGLKRRARTIKVAPRAGGTPCDPSDKTQVAPCNTQSCEDCVDGRWTIWSLWSECTASCAPGYRWRHRSIARRNNDCGQPVTGLEEDYQMCEDLPICVQDEDCKVSDWTSPGSDIDVYSSLAQGPERSARLLGAQWGCY
;
A
#
# COMPACT_ATOMS: atom_id res chain seq x y z
N MET A 1 26.63 33.70 -4.37
CA MET A 1 26.63 32.70 -3.29
C MET A 1 27.29 31.45 -3.86
N ALA A 2 28.54 31.18 -3.46
CA ALA A 2 29.25 29.97 -3.89
C ALA A 2 28.94 28.85 -2.90
N GLY A 3 28.40 27.73 -3.38
CA GLY A 3 28.16 26.54 -2.57
C GLY A 3 29.47 25.85 -2.20
N CYS A 4 29.62 25.43 -0.95
CA CYS A 4 30.74 24.60 -0.52
C CYS A 4 30.71 23.24 -1.23
N PRO A 5 31.82 22.75 -1.77
CA PRO A 5 31.89 21.36 -2.22
C PRO A 5 32.01 20.44 -1.00
N VAL A 6 31.07 19.51 -0.86
CA VAL A 6 31.21 18.40 0.09
C VAL A 6 32.16 17.40 -0.54
N LYS A 7 33.35 17.25 0.07
CA LYS A 7 34.32 16.24 -0.30
C LYS A 7 33.90 14.93 0.38
N THR A 8 33.50 13.93 -0.39
CA THR A 8 33.31 12.56 0.11
C THR A 8 34.64 11.82 0.02
N GLU A 9 35.06 11.23 1.14
CA GLU A 9 36.19 10.29 1.18
C GLU A 9 35.64 8.88 1.44
N THR A 10 36.27 7.88 0.82
CA THR A 10 35.94 6.47 1.01
C THR A 10 36.39 6.02 2.40
N CYS A 11 35.45 5.50 3.19
CA CYS A 11 35.73 4.79 4.43
C CYS A 11 36.37 3.43 4.11
N ASN A 12 37.32 2.98 4.95
CA ASN A 12 38.04 1.70 4.90
C ASN A 12 39.12 1.59 3.81
N THR A 13 40.21 2.37 3.93
CA THR A 13 41.43 2.25 3.11
C THR A 13 42.42 1.18 3.60
N HIS A 14 42.02 0.34 4.55
CA HIS A 14 42.86 -0.76 5.04
C HIS A 14 42.37 -2.08 4.40
N PRO A 15 43.24 -2.80 3.66
CA PRO A 15 42.88 -4.13 3.15
C PRO A 15 42.64 -5.08 4.32
N CYS A 16 41.50 -5.75 4.31
CA CYS A 16 41.16 -6.78 5.29
C CYS A 16 42.12 -7.97 5.11
N GLU A 17 42.88 -8.32 6.15
CA GLU A 17 43.96 -9.33 6.06
C GLU A 17 43.45 -10.75 5.77
N ARG A 18 42.13 -10.99 5.89
CA ARG A 18 41.46 -12.17 5.35
C ARG A 18 40.10 -11.78 4.77
N SER A 19 39.85 -12.27 3.57
CA SER A 19 38.54 -12.24 2.91
C SER A 19 37.93 -13.63 3.01
N GLN A 20 36.69 -13.72 3.46
CA GLN A 20 35.96 -14.99 3.56
C GLN A 20 34.58 -14.81 2.94
N ASP A 21 34.25 -15.67 1.98
CA ASP A 21 32.94 -15.66 1.34
C ASP A 21 31.88 -16.29 2.24
N CYS A 22 30.64 -15.87 2.03
CA CYS A 22 29.51 -16.40 2.76
C CYS A 22 29.19 -17.85 2.32
N VAL A 23 29.01 -18.77 3.28
CA VAL A 23 28.69 -20.18 3.04
C VAL A 23 27.34 -20.51 3.69
N VAL A 24 26.44 -21.14 2.94
CA VAL A 24 25.12 -21.61 3.44
C VAL A 24 25.13 -23.11 3.68
N SER A 25 24.33 -23.55 4.66
CA SER A 25 24.14 -24.96 4.98
C SER A 25 23.35 -25.70 3.89
N GLU A 26 23.41 -27.03 3.95
CA GLU A 26 22.46 -27.89 3.26
C GLU A 26 21.01 -27.59 3.70
N TRP A 27 20.06 -27.94 2.85
CA TRP A 27 18.64 -27.72 3.12
C TRP A 27 18.10 -28.65 4.22
N GLY A 28 17.29 -28.09 5.11
CA GLY A 28 16.46 -28.85 6.04
C GLY A 28 15.36 -29.65 5.34
N ARG A 29 14.72 -30.56 6.09
CA ARG A 29 13.57 -31.33 5.59
C ARG A 29 12.36 -30.43 5.30
N TRP A 30 11.57 -30.84 4.31
CA TRP A 30 10.27 -30.23 4.04
C TRP A 30 9.31 -30.48 5.22
N HIS A 31 8.54 -29.46 5.59
CA HIS A 31 7.48 -29.53 6.61
C HIS A 31 6.30 -28.63 6.21
N GLY A 32 5.09 -28.92 6.71
CA GLY A 32 3.88 -28.12 6.44
C GLY A 32 2.72 -28.87 5.77
N CYS A 33 2.91 -30.10 5.30
CA CYS A 33 1.85 -30.93 4.68
C CYS A 33 1.18 -31.92 5.61
N GLU A 34 1.46 -31.81 6.90
CA GLU A 34 0.98 -32.73 7.92
C GLU A 34 -0.44 -32.36 8.40
N VAL A 35 -0.99 -31.23 7.92
CA VAL A 35 -2.32 -30.70 8.27
C VAL A 35 -3.29 -30.88 7.10
N GLU A 36 -4.49 -31.43 7.35
CA GLU A 36 -5.51 -31.62 6.30
C GLU A 36 -5.93 -30.28 5.69
N GLY A 37 -5.76 -30.14 4.37
CA GLY A 37 -6.05 -28.90 3.65
C GLY A 37 -4.84 -27.99 3.42
N ALA A 38 -3.68 -28.30 3.99
CA ALA A 38 -2.44 -27.60 3.68
C ALA A 38 -2.04 -27.84 2.23
N LYS A 39 -1.83 -26.74 1.49
CA LYS A 39 -1.44 -26.77 0.06
C LYS A 39 0.05 -26.50 -0.16
N GLN A 40 0.81 -26.15 0.89
CA GLN A 40 2.21 -25.74 0.80
C GLN A 40 3.07 -26.31 1.93
N MET A 41 4.29 -26.74 1.60
CA MET A 41 5.39 -27.07 2.50
C MET A 41 6.53 -26.07 2.35
N THR A 42 7.29 -25.88 3.41
CA THR A 42 8.47 -25.02 3.42
C THR A 42 9.69 -25.81 3.93
N ARG A 43 10.88 -25.48 3.44
CA ARG A 43 12.16 -25.89 4.02
C ARG A 43 13.10 -24.70 4.18
N GLN A 44 13.99 -24.79 5.14
CA GLN A 44 14.91 -23.71 5.51
C GLN A 44 16.35 -24.21 5.53
N ARG A 45 17.28 -23.29 5.26
CA ARG A 45 18.73 -23.45 5.48
C ARG A 45 19.27 -22.17 6.10
N ARG A 46 20.46 -22.23 6.68
CA ARG A 46 21.06 -21.07 7.37
C ARG A 46 22.41 -20.71 6.78
N ILE A 47 22.86 -19.51 7.07
CA ILE A 47 24.24 -19.09 6.81
C ILE A 47 25.11 -19.79 7.85
N GLU A 48 26.06 -20.60 7.40
CA GLU A 48 27.06 -21.25 8.27
C GLU A 48 28.25 -20.33 8.50
N THR A 49 28.66 -19.58 7.49
CA THR A 49 29.68 -18.56 7.64
C THR A 49 29.27 -17.28 6.92
N TYR A 50 29.38 -16.15 7.62
CA TYR A 50 29.09 -14.84 7.07
C TYR A 50 30.28 -14.33 6.25
N ALA A 51 30.00 -13.46 5.27
CA ALA A 51 31.06 -12.82 4.50
C ALA A 51 31.83 -11.82 5.37
N GLU A 52 33.16 -11.87 5.30
CA GLU A 52 34.08 -10.95 5.99
C GLU A 52 35.09 -10.37 5.00
N GLY A 53 35.46 -9.10 5.17
CA GLY A 53 36.38 -8.40 4.26
C GLY A 53 35.76 -8.11 2.90
N ASP A 54 36.45 -8.50 1.83
CA ASP A 54 35.98 -8.39 0.43
C ASP A 54 35.20 -9.64 -0.03
N GLY A 55 34.74 -10.47 0.90
CA GLY A 55 34.06 -11.73 0.59
C GLY A 55 32.68 -11.52 0.00
N GLU A 56 32.28 -12.40 -0.92
CA GLU A 56 30.98 -12.30 -1.59
C GLU A 56 29.83 -12.60 -0.61
N PRO A 57 28.79 -11.74 -0.54
CA PRO A 57 27.65 -11.96 0.33
C PRO A 57 26.76 -13.11 -0.19
N CYS A 58 26.06 -13.80 0.71
CA CYS A 58 25.11 -14.83 0.32
C CYS A 58 23.89 -14.22 -0.40
N ASP A 59 23.85 -14.27 -1.73
CA ASP A 59 22.69 -13.84 -2.56
C ASP A 59 21.65 -14.96 -2.77
N SER A 60 21.83 -16.11 -2.11
CA SER A 60 20.95 -17.27 -2.26
C SER A 60 19.86 -17.32 -1.17
N PRO A 61 18.63 -17.78 -1.49
CA PRO A 61 17.52 -17.75 -0.54
C PRO A 61 17.72 -18.71 0.64
N LEU A 62 17.29 -18.31 1.83
CA LEU A 62 17.35 -19.12 3.06
C LEU A 62 16.08 -19.93 3.33
N THR A 63 14.99 -19.64 2.61
CA THR A 63 13.70 -20.33 2.71
C THR A 63 13.19 -20.67 1.31
N GLU A 64 12.64 -21.87 1.15
CA GLU A 64 12.05 -22.37 -0.10
C GLU A 64 10.69 -23.03 0.19
N THR A 65 9.68 -22.76 -0.63
CA THR A 65 8.29 -23.26 -0.47
C THR A 65 7.88 -24.09 -1.69
N ALA A 66 7.21 -25.22 -1.48
CA ALA A 66 6.70 -26.14 -2.51
C ALA A 66 5.26 -26.58 -2.17
N GLY A 67 4.51 -27.15 -3.12
CA GLY A 67 3.13 -27.60 -2.90
C GLY A 67 3.03 -28.95 -2.17
N CYS A 68 1.95 -29.20 -1.42
CA CYS A 68 1.82 -30.38 -0.55
C CYS A 68 1.43 -31.70 -1.20
N ASP A 69 1.08 -31.66 -2.47
CA ASP A 69 0.78 -32.88 -3.20
C ASP A 69 2.05 -33.41 -3.84
N GLY A 70 2.63 -34.43 -3.20
CA GLY A 70 3.49 -35.42 -3.85
C GLY A 70 2.75 -36.25 -4.90
N ARG A 71 1.83 -35.64 -5.67
CA ARG A 71 1.57 -36.10 -7.03
C ARG A 71 2.61 -35.46 -7.92
N ASP A 72 3.64 -36.27 -8.16
CA ASP A 72 4.49 -36.19 -9.34
C ASP A 72 3.69 -35.64 -10.54
N THR A 73 4.27 -34.65 -11.21
CA THR A 73 3.86 -33.96 -12.47
C THR A 73 3.32 -32.53 -12.39
N LEU A 74 3.58 -31.74 -11.34
CA LEU A 74 3.57 -30.28 -11.50
C LEU A 74 4.87 -29.84 -12.19
N GLN A 75 4.88 -29.99 -13.51
CA GLN A 75 5.93 -29.48 -14.38
C GLN A 75 5.95 -27.94 -14.29
N TRP A 76 7.14 -27.37 -14.06
CA TRP A 76 7.35 -25.93 -14.15
C TRP A 76 6.93 -25.45 -15.54
N CYS A 77 6.23 -24.31 -15.62
CA CYS A 77 5.91 -23.74 -16.92
C CYS A 77 7.24 -23.41 -17.63
N SER A 78 7.53 -24.10 -18.74
CA SER A 78 8.62 -23.72 -19.62
C SER A 78 8.19 -22.54 -20.46
N THR A 79 9.08 -21.64 -20.83
CA THR A 79 8.71 -20.59 -21.77
C THR A 79 8.85 -21.13 -23.19
N THR A 80 7.95 -20.75 -24.09
CA THR A 80 8.16 -20.96 -25.52
C THR A 80 9.41 -20.20 -25.98
N GLU A 81 9.90 -20.55 -27.17
CA GLU A 81 10.84 -19.69 -27.88
C GLU A 81 10.28 -18.28 -28.03
N TRP A 82 11.18 -17.30 -28.02
CA TRP A 82 10.81 -15.91 -28.25
C TRP A 82 10.24 -15.72 -29.65
N SER A 83 9.21 -14.88 -29.77
CA SER A 83 8.81 -14.36 -31.06
C SER A 83 9.97 -13.62 -31.73
N GLN A 84 9.89 -13.46 -33.05
CA GLN A 84 10.75 -12.49 -33.71
C GLN A 84 10.48 -11.09 -33.15
N TRP A 85 11.51 -10.25 -33.17
CA TRP A 85 11.38 -8.84 -32.85
C TRP A 85 10.41 -8.20 -33.83
N THR A 86 9.51 -7.35 -33.32
CA THR A 86 8.71 -6.48 -34.19
C THR A 86 9.63 -5.62 -35.06
N ALA A 87 9.15 -5.21 -36.23
CA ALA A 87 9.84 -4.20 -37.02
C ALA A 87 10.09 -2.94 -36.18
N CYS A 88 11.21 -2.25 -36.43
CA CYS A 88 11.47 -0.99 -35.74
C CYS A 88 10.49 0.05 -36.28
N PRO A 89 9.76 0.78 -35.42
CA PRO A 89 8.79 1.77 -35.87
C PRO A 89 9.42 2.99 -36.56
N VAL A 90 10.73 3.19 -36.38
CA VAL A 90 11.49 4.32 -36.94
C VAL A 90 12.68 3.82 -37.73
N ALA A 91 13.08 4.53 -38.78
CA ALA A 91 14.23 4.14 -39.61
C ALA A 91 15.59 4.47 -38.96
N CYS A 92 15.67 5.53 -38.14
CA CYS A 92 16.86 5.95 -37.39
C CYS A 92 16.46 6.86 -36.20
N GLY A 93 17.41 7.24 -35.34
CA GLY A 93 17.17 8.18 -34.23
C GLY A 93 16.60 7.54 -32.95
N GLY A 94 16.60 6.20 -32.87
CA GLY A 94 16.19 5.44 -31.70
C GLY A 94 14.69 5.14 -31.65
N GLY A 95 14.32 3.88 -31.87
CA GLY A 95 12.98 3.33 -31.64
C GLY A 95 13.00 2.18 -30.64
N GLN A 96 11.84 1.57 -30.41
CA GLN A 96 11.71 0.38 -29.58
C GLN A 96 11.14 -0.79 -30.40
N GLN A 97 11.78 -1.96 -30.30
CA GLN A 97 11.21 -3.23 -30.75
C GLN A 97 10.79 -4.03 -29.54
N GLN A 98 9.74 -4.85 -29.72
CA GLN A 98 9.25 -5.74 -28.69
C GLN A 98 9.25 -7.17 -29.22
N ARG A 99 9.43 -8.12 -28.32
CA ARG A 99 9.13 -9.53 -28.56
C ARG A 99 8.46 -10.13 -27.34
N SER A 100 7.68 -11.16 -27.56
CA SER A 100 6.96 -11.86 -26.51
C SER A 100 7.18 -13.36 -26.62
N ARG A 101 7.09 -14.04 -25.48
CA ARG A 101 7.00 -15.48 -25.41
C ARG A 101 5.86 -15.83 -24.45
N HIS A 102 5.36 -17.04 -24.57
CA HIS A 102 4.27 -17.52 -23.73
C HIS A 102 4.77 -18.65 -22.84
N LEU A 103 3.99 -18.97 -21.81
CA LEU A 103 4.22 -20.18 -21.03
C LEU A 103 3.74 -21.37 -21.86
N SER A 104 4.63 -22.35 -22.01
CA SER A 104 4.40 -23.67 -22.59
C SER A 104 4.06 -24.63 -21.45
N GLY A 105 2.86 -25.18 -21.49
CA GLY A 105 2.33 -26.14 -20.52
C GLY A 105 0.81 -26.15 -20.57
N GLU A 106 0.19 -27.32 -20.38
CA GLU A 106 -1.25 -27.39 -20.11
C GLU A 106 -1.58 -26.59 -18.85
N SER A 107 -2.85 -26.21 -18.73
CA SER A 107 -3.45 -25.24 -17.80
C SER A 107 -3.25 -25.47 -16.28
N SER A 108 -2.32 -26.34 -15.89
CA SER A 108 -1.97 -26.72 -14.51
C SER A 108 -0.48 -26.54 -14.16
N CYS A 109 0.32 -25.81 -14.95
CA CYS A 109 1.73 -25.55 -14.61
C CYS A 109 1.90 -24.37 -13.64
N ILE A 110 2.95 -24.40 -12.81
CA ILE A 110 3.27 -23.33 -11.84
C ILE A 110 4.16 -22.26 -12.50
N PRO A 111 3.73 -20.97 -12.56
CA PRO A 111 4.56 -19.88 -13.10
C PRO A 111 5.75 -19.59 -12.19
N MET A 112 6.97 -19.55 -12.72
CA MET A 112 8.14 -19.12 -11.94
C MET A 112 8.14 -17.59 -11.78
N ALA A 113 8.38 -17.09 -10.56
CA ALA A 113 8.32 -15.66 -10.20
C ALA A 113 9.36 -14.74 -10.89
N LYS A 114 10.25 -15.27 -11.74
CA LYS A 114 11.30 -14.52 -12.46
C LYS A 114 11.34 -14.78 -13.97
N GLN A 115 10.21 -15.13 -14.60
CA GLN A 115 10.16 -15.33 -16.05
C GLN A 115 9.66 -14.07 -16.78
N ASP A 116 10.56 -13.43 -17.54
CA ASP A 116 10.19 -12.33 -18.43
C ASP A 116 9.40 -12.87 -19.63
N LEU A 117 8.14 -12.43 -19.76
CA LEU A 117 7.26 -12.78 -20.89
C LEU A 117 7.31 -11.75 -22.02
N LYS A 118 7.90 -10.59 -21.74
CA LYS A 118 8.02 -9.48 -22.66
C LYS A 118 9.41 -8.87 -22.54
N GLU A 119 10.03 -8.64 -23.69
CA GLU A 119 11.32 -7.98 -23.76
C GLU A 119 11.22 -6.78 -24.70
N VAL A 120 11.88 -5.69 -24.33
CA VAL A 120 11.94 -4.44 -25.09
C VAL A 120 13.40 -4.08 -25.30
N ARG A 121 13.76 -3.72 -26.54
CA ARG A 121 15.10 -3.20 -26.84
C ARG A 121 15.03 -1.96 -27.71
N GLY A 122 16.07 -1.15 -27.63
CA GLY A 122 16.32 -0.07 -28.57
C GLY A 122 16.63 -0.62 -29.97
N CYS A 123 16.14 0.07 -31.00
CA CYS A 123 16.48 -0.20 -32.40
C CYS A 123 16.86 1.10 -33.11
N ASN A 124 17.67 0.99 -34.16
CA ASN A 124 18.04 2.10 -35.05
C ASN A 124 18.55 3.34 -34.28
N VAL A 125 19.48 3.10 -33.35
CA VAL A 125 20.05 4.11 -32.42
C VAL A 125 21.01 5.07 -33.13
N GLU A 126 21.41 4.74 -34.37
CA GLU A 126 22.27 5.61 -35.16
C GLU A 126 21.68 7.01 -35.32
N SER A 127 22.57 7.98 -35.12
CA SER A 127 22.26 9.38 -35.36
C SER A 127 21.89 9.51 -36.82
N CYS A 128 20.73 10.09 -36.97
CA CYS A 128 19.94 10.01 -38.16
C CYS A 128 20.47 11.24 -38.98
N GLU A 129 20.96 11.08 -40.20
CA GLU A 129 21.55 12.21 -40.96
C GLU A 129 20.50 13.28 -41.27
N GLU A 130 20.91 14.55 -41.19
CA GLU A 130 20.05 15.73 -41.29
C GLU A 130 19.58 15.90 -42.74
N ASN A 131 18.43 15.31 -43.09
CA ASN A 131 17.81 15.48 -44.40
C ASN A 131 16.56 16.37 -44.34
N GLU A 132 16.58 17.41 -45.17
CA GLU A 132 15.57 18.46 -45.39
C GLU A 132 14.30 17.94 -46.10
N GLY A 133 13.69 16.86 -45.61
CA GLY A 133 12.58 16.18 -46.31
C GLY A 133 11.19 16.34 -45.70
N CYS A 134 11.04 16.99 -44.55
CA CYS A 134 9.78 17.02 -43.81
C CYS A 134 9.24 18.46 -43.70
N ILE A 135 8.16 18.75 -44.45
CA ILE A 135 7.52 20.06 -44.47
C ILE A 135 6.33 20.05 -43.51
N LEU A 136 6.34 20.96 -42.54
CA LEU A 136 5.27 21.18 -41.59
C LEU A 136 4.31 22.25 -42.10
N SER A 137 3.02 22.06 -41.82
CA SER A 137 2.02 23.09 -42.08
C SER A 137 2.22 24.30 -41.17
N PRO A 138 1.73 25.49 -41.57
CA PRO A 138 1.69 26.63 -40.66
C PRO A 138 0.84 26.28 -39.43
N TRP A 139 1.18 26.90 -38.30
CA TRP A 139 0.38 26.78 -37.09
C TRP A 139 -1.04 27.28 -37.32
N THR A 140 -2.00 26.53 -36.80
CA THR A 140 -3.37 27.04 -36.63
C THR A 140 -3.36 28.28 -35.72
N HIS A 141 -4.41 29.10 -35.82
CA HIS A 141 -4.66 30.12 -34.81
C HIS A 141 -4.82 29.47 -33.43
N TRP A 142 -4.44 30.21 -32.40
CA TRP A 142 -4.66 29.81 -31.01
C TRP A 142 -6.14 29.48 -30.78
N GLY A 143 -6.39 28.32 -30.17
CA GLY A 143 -7.72 27.92 -29.73
C GLY A 143 -8.25 28.84 -28.63
N GLN A 144 -9.49 28.61 -28.23
CA GLN A 144 -10.06 29.30 -27.06
C GLN A 144 -9.27 28.95 -25.80
N CYS A 145 -9.29 29.87 -24.84
CA CYS A 145 -8.68 29.64 -23.54
C CYS A 145 -9.38 28.48 -22.83
N SER A 146 -8.65 27.64 -22.11
CA SER A 146 -9.21 26.51 -21.35
C SER A 146 -10.11 26.94 -20.18
N GLN A 147 -10.13 28.22 -19.84
CA GLN A 147 -10.95 28.82 -18.79
C GLN A 147 -11.78 29.97 -19.39
N ASP A 148 -12.95 30.22 -18.81
CA ASP A 148 -13.82 31.34 -19.21
C ASP A 148 -13.44 32.68 -18.53
N CYS A 149 -12.57 32.64 -17.53
CA CYS A 149 -12.04 33.80 -16.80
C CYS A 149 -10.73 33.43 -16.09
N GLY A 150 -9.94 34.43 -15.70
CA GLY A 150 -8.65 34.25 -15.06
C GLY A 150 -7.58 33.67 -16.00
N THR A 151 -6.63 32.94 -15.44
CA THR A 151 -5.51 32.35 -16.20
C THR A 151 -5.86 30.93 -16.66
N GLY A 152 -5.73 30.68 -17.96
CA GLY A 152 -5.87 29.37 -18.57
C GLY A 152 -4.77 29.07 -19.56
N VAL A 153 -4.99 28.05 -20.39
CA VAL A 153 -4.06 27.62 -21.44
C VAL A 153 -4.80 27.57 -22.77
N SER A 154 -4.24 28.21 -23.78
CA SER A 154 -4.66 28.06 -25.17
C SER A 154 -3.73 27.06 -25.88
N THR A 155 -4.30 26.31 -26.83
CA THR A 155 -3.55 25.33 -27.62
C THR A 155 -3.68 25.66 -29.10
N ARG A 156 -2.58 25.52 -29.83
CA ARG A 156 -2.57 25.48 -31.30
C ARG A 156 -1.89 24.22 -31.78
N SER A 157 -2.26 23.78 -32.98
CA SER A 157 -1.68 22.61 -33.61
C SER A 157 -1.25 22.90 -35.05
N ARG A 158 -0.33 22.07 -35.55
CA ARG A 158 0.04 21.99 -36.96
C ARG A 158 0.15 20.53 -37.37
N SER A 159 0.18 20.28 -38.66
CA SER A 159 0.25 18.96 -39.28
C SER A 159 1.55 18.81 -40.05
N ILE A 160 1.87 17.57 -40.41
CA ILE A 160 2.93 17.26 -41.37
C ILE A 160 2.27 17.32 -42.75
N ASP A 161 2.62 18.31 -43.57
CA ASP A 161 2.08 18.45 -44.94
C ASP A 161 2.82 17.54 -45.92
N GLN A 162 4.12 17.37 -45.72
CA GLN A 162 4.92 16.40 -46.46
C GLN A 162 5.66 15.50 -45.48
N SER A 163 5.26 14.23 -45.45
CA SER A 163 6.03 13.18 -44.77
C SER A 163 7.34 12.96 -45.53
N ALA A 164 8.42 12.74 -44.80
CA ALA A 164 9.65 12.31 -45.43
C ALA A 164 9.40 11.00 -46.18
N GLY A 165 9.84 10.92 -47.44
CA GLY A 165 9.58 9.77 -48.33
C GLY A 165 10.20 8.46 -47.81
N ASP A 166 10.11 7.39 -48.61
CA ASP A 166 10.62 6.06 -48.23
C ASP A 166 12.12 6.12 -47.86
N GLY A 167 12.40 6.13 -46.55
CA GLY A 167 13.76 6.23 -45.97
C GLY A 167 14.09 7.55 -45.26
N GLY A 168 13.22 8.56 -45.31
CA GLY A 168 13.40 9.83 -44.61
C GLY A 168 12.81 9.84 -43.19
N LYS A 169 13.35 10.67 -42.29
CA LYS A 169 12.88 10.74 -40.90
C LYS A 169 11.53 11.43 -40.74
N SER A 170 10.73 10.96 -39.79
CA SER A 170 9.57 11.71 -39.27
C SER A 170 9.96 13.10 -38.77
N CYS A 171 9.12 14.11 -38.97
CA CYS A 171 9.30 15.45 -38.41
C CYS A 171 9.46 15.37 -36.87
N HIS A 172 10.64 15.71 -36.35
CA HIS A 172 10.92 15.73 -34.91
C HIS A 172 10.36 16.97 -34.19
N ALA A 173 9.73 17.89 -34.93
CA ALA A 173 9.19 19.12 -34.34
C ALA A 173 7.81 18.89 -33.71
N SER A 174 7.52 19.62 -32.62
CA SER A 174 6.23 19.54 -31.93
C SER A 174 5.07 19.92 -32.86
N LEU A 175 4.02 19.10 -32.84
CA LEU A 175 2.77 19.32 -33.61
C LEU A 175 1.70 20.06 -32.79
N LYS A 176 1.95 20.25 -31.50
CA LYS A 176 1.09 20.99 -30.57
C LYS A 176 1.93 21.95 -29.75
N GLU A 177 1.36 23.12 -29.51
CA GLU A 177 1.95 24.15 -28.67
C GLU A 177 0.89 24.67 -27.71
N MET A 178 1.32 24.99 -26.50
CA MET A 178 0.47 25.52 -25.43
C MET A 178 1.03 26.85 -24.97
N GLN A 179 0.15 27.83 -24.78
CA GLN A 179 0.50 29.14 -24.26
C GLN A 179 -0.49 29.56 -23.17
N GLU A 180 0.00 30.30 -22.18
CA GLU A 180 -0.85 30.95 -21.19
C GLU A 180 -1.79 31.98 -21.85
N CYS A 181 -3.06 31.95 -21.47
CA CYS A 181 -4.04 32.98 -21.79
C CYS A 181 -4.56 33.60 -20.49
N VAL A 182 -4.58 34.93 -20.44
CA VAL A 182 -5.08 35.69 -19.30
C VAL A 182 -6.36 36.41 -19.72
N LEU A 183 -7.46 36.04 -19.07
CA LEU A 183 -8.77 36.65 -19.23
C LEU A 183 -9.10 37.52 -18.01
N GLU A 184 -10.24 38.22 -18.08
CA GLU A 184 -10.78 38.98 -16.96
C GLU A 184 -10.85 38.13 -15.68
N PRO A 185 -10.57 38.72 -14.50
CA PRO A 185 -10.63 38.00 -13.23
C PRO A 185 -11.97 37.31 -13.04
N CYS A 186 -11.94 36.09 -12.51
CA CYS A 186 -13.17 35.36 -12.22
C CYS A 186 -13.98 36.05 -11.14
N PRO A 187 -15.32 36.16 -11.30
CA PRO A 187 -16.16 36.72 -10.26
C PRO A 187 -16.08 35.87 -8.99
N VAL A 188 -15.92 36.54 -7.85
CA VAL A 188 -15.93 35.89 -6.54
C VAL A 188 -17.32 35.30 -6.30
N ARG A 189 -17.36 34.04 -5.86
CA ARG A 189 -18.61 33.36 -5.55
C ARG A 189 -18.44 32.49 -4.33
N ASP A 190 -19.28 32.72 -3.34
CA ASP A 190 -19.31 31.91 -2.11
C ASP A 190 -19.96 30.55 -2.35
N CYS A 191 -19.67 29.64 -1.41
CA CYS A 191 -20.27 28.33 -1.39
C CYS A 191 -21.75 28.38 -0.99
N VAL A 192 -22.58 27.57 -1.66
CA VAL A 192 -24.02 27.45 -1.35
C VAL A 192 -24.38 25.99 -1.13
N TRP A 193 -25.07 25.69 -0.04
CA TRP A 193 -25.60 24.35 0.26
C TRP A 193 -26.87 24.03 -0.54
N HIS A 194 -27.08 22.75 -0.85
CA HIS A 194 -28.40 22.24 -1.19
C HIS A 194 -29.35 22.30 0.02
N SER A 195 -30.65 22.09 -0.24
CA SER A 195 -31.60 21.77 0.81
C SER A 195 -31.19 20.50 1.55
N TRP A 196 -31.61 20.40 2.80
CA TRP A 196 -31.41 19.19 3.59
C TRP A 196 -32.10 17.97 2.97
N ASP A 197 -31.43 16.82 3.05
CA ASP A 197 -32.06 15.53 2.82
C ASP A 197 -33.08 15.21 3.93
N SER A 198 -33.87 14.16 3.71
CA SER A 198 -34.75 13.62 4.74
C SER A 198 -33.95 13.13 5.95
N TRP A 199 -34.60 13.17 7.12
CA TRP A 199 -34.04 12.56 8.32
C TRP A 199 -33.95 11.05 8.15
N SER A 200 -32.87 10.46 8.68
CA SER A 200 -32.75 9.03 8.89
C SER A 200 -33.82 8.51 9.84
N GLY A 201 -33.98 7.19 9.89
CA GLY A 201 -34.65 6.53 11.01
C GLY A 201 -33.99 6.90 12.35
N CYS A 202 -34.77 6.81 13.43
CA CYS A 202 -34.26 7.01 14.79
C CYS A 202 -33.41 5.79 15.20
N SER A 203 -32.32 6.02 15.92
CA SER A 203 -31.44 4.94 16.40
C SER A 203 -32.10 4.02 17.43
N CYS A 204 -33.06 4.53 18.21
CA CYS A 204 -33.78 3.80 19.24
C CYS A 204 -35.27 3.93 19.01
N THR A 205 -36.05 2.93 19.39
CA THR A 205 -37.51 2.95 19.25
C THR A 205 -38.21 3.70 20.40
N CYS A 206 -37.59 3.73 21.59
CA CYS A 206 -37.95 4.50 22.77
C CYS A 206 -36.69 4.76 23.63
N GLY A 207 -36.81 5.45 24.76
CA GLY A 207 -35.72 5.72 25.71
C GLY A 207 -34.77 6.85 25.29
N GLY A 208 -35.05 7.50 24.16
CA GLY A 208 -34.18 8.50 23.54
C GLY A 208 -33.20 7.90 22.54
N GLY A 209 -33.26 8.36 21.30
CA GLY A 209 -32.34 8.03 20.22
C GLY A 209 -31.92 9.27 19.42
N LEU A 210 -31.09 9.07 18.41
CA LEU A 210 -30.61 10.10 17.51
C LEU A 210 -31.06 9.80 16.08
N LYS A 211 -31.47 10.85 15.37
CA LYS A 211 -31.65 10.84 13.91
C LYS A 211 -30.68 11.82 13.28
N ARG A 212 -30.30 11.55 12.04
CA ARG A 212 -29.30 12.32 11.28
C ARG A 212 -29.84 12.72 9.93
N ARG A 213 -29.39 13.86 9.41
CA ARG A 213 -29.58 14.24 8.01
C ARG A 213 -28.34 14.92 7.48
N ALA A 214 -28.17 14.89 6.17
CA ALA A 214 -27.04 15.50 5.47
C ALA A 214 -27.54 16.45 4.38
N ARG A 215 -26.63 17.27 3.87
CA ARG A 215 -26.80 18.05 2.65
C ARG A 215 -25.48 18.12 1.89
N THR A 216 -25.58 18.42 0.60
CA THR A 216 -24.43 18.50 -0.31
C THR A 216 -24.23 19.92 -0.81
N ILE A 217 -23.03 20.23 -1.32
CA ILE A 217 -22.73 21.56 -1.87
C ILE A 217 -23.43 21.71 -3.22
N LYS A 218 -24.28 22.74 -3.35
CA LYS A 218 -24.95 23.11 -4.61
C LYS A 218 -24.04 23.93 -5.51
N VAL A 219 -23.30 24.85 -4.91
CA VAL A 219 -22.39 25.75 -5.62
C VAL A 219 -21.07 25.74 -4.87
N ALA A 220 -20.00 25.30 -5.53
CA ALA A 220 -18.66 25.36 -4.98
C ALA A 220 -18.12 26.81 -4.98
N PRO A 221 -17.30 27.18 -3.98
CA PRO A 221 -16.69 28.50 -3.92
C PRO A 221 -15.72 28.69 -5.10
N ARG A 222 -15.64 29.92 -5.63
CA ARG A 222 -14.75 30.28 -6.75
C ARG A 222 -13.98 31.56 -6.42
N ALA A 223 -12.74 31.65 -6.91
CA ALA A 223 -11.92 32.87 -6.90
C ALA A 223 -11.79 33.52 -5.51
N GLY A 224 -11.54 32.71 -4.47
CA GLY A 224 -11.41 33.21 -3.09
C GLY A 224 -12.74 33.41 -2.35
N GLY A 225 -13.86 32.96 -2.92
CA GLY A 225 -15.14 32.94 -2.20
C GLY A 225 -15.11 32.06 -0.95
N THR A 226 -15.98 32.39 -0.01
CA THR A 226 -16.06 31.75 1.31
C THR A 226 -16.47 30.28 1.16
N PRO A 227 -15.70 29.31 1.70
CA PRO A 227 -16.10 27.91 1.69
C PRO A 227 -17.30 27.69 2.62
N CYS A 228 -18.11 26.68 2.30
CA CYS A 228 -19.20 26.28 3.18
C CYS A 228 -18.61 25.72 4.49
N ASP A 229 -19.20 26.08 5.62
CA ASP A 229 -18.76 25.56 6.92
C ASP A 229 -18.95 24.02 7.00
N PRO A 230 -17.88 23.23 7.23
CA PRO A 230 -17.99 21.78 7.38
C PRO A 230 -18.93 21.33 8.52
N SER A 231 -19.10 22.12 9.59
CA SER A 231 -20.02 21.78 10.69
C SER A 231 -21.47 21.71 10.24
N ASP A 232 -21.76 22.40 9.15
CA ASP A 232 -23.07 22.60 8.57
C ASP A 232 -23.45 21.52 7.56
N LYS A 233 -22.57 20.54 7.31
CA LYS A 233 -22.79 19.43 6.37
C LYS A 233 -23.76 18.38 6.90
N THR A 234 -23.75 18.15 8.21
CA THR A 234 -24.55 17.13 8.88
C THR A 234 -25.28 17.71 10.07
N GLN A 235 -26.51 17.25 10.30
CA GLN A 235 -27.28 17.63 11.47
C GLN A 235 -27.74 16.38 12.22
N VAL A 236 -27.75 16.50 13.54
CA VAL A 236 -28.19 15.45 14.47
C VAL A 236 -29.29 16.04 15.34
N ALA A 237 -30.36 15.27 15.54
CA ALA A 237 -31.44 15.66 16.43
C ALA A 237 -31.88 14.47 17.29
N PRO A 238 -32.33 14.71 18.53
CA PRO A 238 -32.95 13.68 19.34
C PRO A 238 -34.27 13.21 18.71
N CYS A 239 -34.63 11.96 18.98
CA CYS A 239 -35.89 11.34 18.59
C CYS A 239 -36.30 10.28 19.62
N ASN A 240 -37.57 9.87 19.59
CA ASN A 240 -38.12 8.80 20.40
C ASN A 240 -37.78 8.88 21.92
N THR A 241 -37.99 10.06 22.51
CA THR A 241 -37.67 10.37 23.92
C THR A 241 -38.68 9.86 24.94
N GLN A 242 -39.70 9.12 24.51
CA GLN A 242 -40.62 8.46 25.44
C GLN A 242 -39.88 7.41 26.27
N SER A 243 -40.23 7.25 27.54
CA SER A 243 -39.71 6.18 28.38
C SER A 243 -40.06 4.83 27.76
N CYS A 244 -39.09 3.91 27.69
CA CYS A 244 -39.43 2.51 27.46
C CYS A 244 -39.89 1.87 28.77
N GLU A 245 -40.84 0.96 28.69
CA GLU A 245 -41.14 0.02 29.77
C GLU A 245 -40.07 -1.08 29.75
N ASP A 246 -39.50 -1.40 30.92
CA ASP A 246 -38.46 -2.42 31.16
C ASP A 246 -37.10 -2.21 30.47
N CYS A 247 -36.38 -1.18 30.91
CA CYS A 247 -34.97 -1.00 30.54
C CYS A 247 -34.09 -2.04 31.21
N VAL A 248 -33.35 -2.77 30.38
CA VAL A 248 -32.38 -3.77 30.81
C VAL A 248 -31.00 -3.18 30.62
N ASP A 249 -30.34 -2.78 31.70
CA ASP A 249 -28.99 -2.21 31.62
C ASP A 249 -27.95 -3.26 31.23
N GLY A 250 -26.84 -2.80 30.68
CA GLY A 250 -25.67 -3.60 30.43
C GLY A 250 -24.97 -3.94 31.74
N ARG A 251 -24.49 -5.18 31.88
CA ARG A 251 -23.74 -5.61 33.06
C ARG A 251 -22.45 -6.31 32.64
N TRP A 252 -21.35 -5.93 33.26
CA TRP A 252 -20.08 -6.64 33.16
C TRP A 252 -20.10 -7.98 33.90
N THR A 253 -19.31 -8.94 33.45
CA THR A 253 -18.86 -10.05 34.30
C THR A 253 -18.00 -9.51 35.44
N ILE A 254 -17.72 -10.35 36.44
CA ILE A 254 -16.61 -10.05 37.34
C ILE A 254 -15.30 -9.98 36.55
N TRP A 255 -14.34 -9.21 37.07
CA TRP A 255 -12.99 -9.19 36.52
C TRP A 255 -12.35 -10.57 36.62
N SER A 256 -11.51 -10.91 35.63
CA SER A 256 -10.55 -11.98 35.74
C SER A 256 -9.59 -11.71 36.91
N LEU A 257 -8.89 -12.76 37.34
CA LEU A 257 -7.67 -12.56 38.12
C LEU A 257 -6.67 -11.73 37.30
N TRP A 258 -5.78 -11.03 38.01
CA TRP A 258 -4.64 -10.38 37.37
C TRP A 258 -3.72 -11.42 36.73
N SER A 259 -3.17 -11.10 35.57
CA SER A 259 -2.08 -11.85 34.97
C SER A 259 -0.84 -11.81 35.85
N GLU A 260 0.10 -12.70 35.54
CA GLU A 260 1.48 -12.52 35.95
C GLU A 260 2.07 -11.25 35.31
N CYS A 261 3.19 -10.76 35.85
CA CYS A 261 3.88 -9.60 35.29
C CYS A 261 4.47 -9.96 33.91
N THR A 262 4.37 -9.04 32.96
CA THR A 262 4.90 -9.19 31.59
C THR A 262 6.42 -9.31 31.54
N ALA A 263 7.11 -8.91 32.62
CA ALA A 263 8.56 -8.94 32.72
C ALA A 263 8.98 -9.42 34.12
N SER A 264 10.15 -10.06 34.16
CA SER A 264 10.83 -10.47 35.40
C SER A 264 11.65 -9.35 36.03
N CYS A 265 11.83 -8.22 35.34
CA CYS A 265 12.53 -7.02 35.80
C CYS A 265 11.77 -5.74 35.39
N ALA A 266 12.02 -4.61 36.05
CA ALA A 266 11.28 -3.36 35.89
C ALA A 266 11.72 -2.59 34.61
N PRO A 267 10.77 -2.04 33.83
CA PRO A 267 9.33 -1.99 34.07
C PRO A 267 8.57 -3.23 33.55
N GLY A 268 7.70 -3.78 34.37
CA GLY A 268 6.74 -4.81 33.98
C GLY A 268 5.32 -4.41 34.37
N TYR A 269 4.34 -4.92 33.62
CA TYR A 269 2.93 -4.62 33.83
C TYR A 269 2.16 -5.93 34.02
N ARG A 270 1.04 -5.86 34.72
CA ARG A 270 0.05 -6.94 34.76
C ARG A 270 -1.30 -6.40 34.31
N TRP A 271 -2.15 -7.28 33.80
CA TRP A 271 -3.44 -6.88 33.27
C TRP A 271 -4.55 -7.85 33.70
N ARG A 272 -5.79 -7.40 33.60
CA ARG A 272 -6.99 -8.22 33.80
C ARG A 272 -8.07 -7.79 32.83
N HIS A 273 -9.03 -8.67 32.55
CA HIS A 273 -10.12 -8.40 31.62
C HIS A 273 -11.48 -8.80 32.19
N ARG A 274 -12.54 -8.29 31.59
CA ARG A 274 -13.93 -8.69 31.85
C ARG A 274 -14.72 -8.65 30.56
N SER A 275 -15.84 -9.37 30.49
CA SER A 275 -16.70 -9.42 29.31
C SER A 275 -18.10 -8.91 29.64
N ILE A 276 -18.91 -8.63 28.62
CA ILE A 276 -20.31 -8.23 28.82
C ILE A 276 -21.12 -9.46 29.21
N ALA A 277 -21.56 -9.52 30.47
CA ALA A 277 -22.43 -10.59 30.97
C ALA A 277 -23.86 -10.47 30.45
N ARG A 278 -24.33 -9.22 30.25
CA ARG A 278 -25.65 -8.90 29.70
C ARG A 278 -25.57 -7.63 28.88
N ARG A 279 -26.06 -7.65 27.64
CA ARG A 279 -26.21 -6.46 26.80
C ARG A 279 -27.44 -5.64 27.19
N ASN A 280 -27.36 -4.34 27.02
CA ASN A 280 -28.51 -3.47 27.20
C ASN A 280 -29.51 -3.58 26.04
N ASN A 281 -30.79 -3.37 26.31
CA ASN A 281 -31.80 -3.14 25.27
C ASN A 281 -31.84 -1.64 24.87
N ASP A 282 -32.73 -1.27 23.94
CA ASP A 282 -32.83 0.07 23.31
C ASP A 282 -32.81 1.26 24.29
N CYS A 283 -33.20 1.05 25.56
CA CYS A 283 -33.18 2.09 26.61
C CYS A 283 -32.33 1.78 27.83
N GLY A 284 -31.79 0.57 27.94
CA GLY A 284 -30.87 0.25 29.02
C GLY A 284 -29.57 1.00 28.84
N GLN A 285 -28.93 1.39 29.94
CA GLN A 285 -27.62 2.01 29.89
C GLN A 285 -26.57 1.00 29.41
N PRO A 286 -25.69 1.37 28.46
CA PRO A 286 -24.59 0.51 28.08
C PRO A 286 -23.59 0.37 29.24
N VAL A 287 -22.83 -0.72 29.26
CA VAL A 287 -21.74 -0.87 30.22
C VAL A 287 -20.73 0.28 30.06
N THR A 288 -20.36 0.93 31.17
CA THR A 288 -19.35 2.00 31.20
C THR A 288 -18.08 1.53 31.90
N GLY A 289 -16.94 2.14 31.55
CA GLY A 289 -15.62 1.79 32.07
C GLY A 289 -14.86 0.81 31.15
N LEU A 290 -13.64 0.48 31.55
CA LEU A 290 -12.72 -0.29 30.71
C LEU A 290 -13.07 -1.78 30.70
N GLU A 291 -12.84 -2.42 29.55
CA GLU A 291 -12.93 -3.88 29.37
C GLU A 291 -11.64 -4.58 29.86
N GLU A 292 -10.53 -3.84 29.83
CA GLU A 292 -9.20 -4.27 30.25
C GLU A 292 -8.61 -3.21 31.20
N ASP A 293 -7.87 -3.67 32.20
CA ASP A 293 -7.23 -2.82 33.21
C ASP A 293 -5.77 -3.22 33.37
N TYR A 294 -4.87 -2.24 33.49
CA TYR A 294 -3.42 -2.40 33.51
C TYR A 294 -2.82 -1.74 34.75
N GLN A 295 -1.88 -2.42 35.38
CA GLN A 295 -1.13 -1.90 36.53
C GLN A 295 0.35 -2.21 36.39
N MET A 296 1.19 -1.29 36.86
CA MET A 296 2.63 -1.52 37.00
C MET A 296 2.89 -2.53 38.13
N CYS A 297 3.88 -3.39 37.94
CA CYS A 297 4.35 -4.28 38.99
C CYS A 297 5.30 -3.52 39.92
N GLU A 298 4.98 -3.43 41.20
CA GLU A 298 5.67 -2.58 42.17
C GLU A 298 6.99 -3.19 42.70
N ASP A 299 7.18 -4.51 42.58
CA ASP A 299 8.29 -5.26 43.19
C ASP A 299 9.24 -5.95 42.19
N LEU A 300 9.42 -5.39 40.99
CA LEU A 300 10.35 -5.97 40.00
C LEU A 300 11.79 -5.43 40.18
N PRO A 301 12.83 -6.30 40.11
CA PRO A 301 14.23 -5.88 40.15
C PRO A 301 14.58 -5.02 38.92
N ILE A 302 15.53 -4.10 39.03
CA ILE A 302 15.96 -3.26 37.89
C ILE A 302 16.71 -4.13 36.87
N CYS A 303 16.32 -4.06 35.59
CA CYS A 303 17.04 -4.74 34.51
C CYS A 303 18.46 -4.14 34.41
N VAL A 304 19.49 -4.99 34.52
CA VAL A 304 20.92 -4.60 34.47
C VAL A 304 21.58 -4.93 33.13
N GLN A 305 20.86 -5.59 32.22
CA GLN A 305 21.30 -5.91 30.86
C GLN A 305 20.12 -5.70 29.91
N ASP A 306 20.39 -5.00 28.80
CA ASP A 306 19.45 -4.88 27.69
C ASP A 306 19.56 -6.17 26.85
N GLU A 307 18.56 -7.05 26.95
CA GLU A 307 18.39 -8.13 25.98
C GLU A 307 17.44 -7.67 24.89
N ASP A 308 17.95 -7.56 23.66
CA ASP A 308 17.14 -7.26 22.48
C ASP A 308 16.01 -8.28 22.34
N CYS A 309 14.78 -7.78 22.21
CA CYS A 309 13.63 -8.62 21.94
C CYS A 309 13.86 -9.38 20.63
N LYS A 310 13.88 -10.71 20.69
CA LYS A 310 13.88 -11.54 19.49
C LYS A 310 12.50 -11.48 18.86
N VAL A 311 12.30 -10.54 17.95
CA VAL A 311 11.09 -10.44 17.14
C VAL A 311 11.06 -11.69 16.26
N SER A 312 9.97 -12.45 16.34
CA SER A 312 9.74 -13.53 15.38
C SER A 312 9.56 -12.94 13.98
N ASP A 313 10.11 -13.59 12.96
CA ASP A 313 10.01 -13.13 11.57
C ASP A 313 8.56 -12.90 11.14
N TRP A 314 8.36 -11.88 10.31
CA TRP A 314 7.06 -11.53 9.74
C TRP A 314 6.46 -12.72 8.99
N THR A 315 5.32 -13.23 9.45
CA THR A 315 4.53 -14.20 8.68
C THR A 315 3.75 -13.48 7.59
N SER A 316 4.05 -13.83 6.33
CA SER A 316 3.28 -13.41 5.16
C SER A 316 1.81 -13.87 5.26
N PRO A 317 0.85 -13.14 4.65
CA PRO A 317 -0.57 -13.44 4.77
C PRO A 317 -0.90 -14.73 4.00
N GLY A 318 -1.05 -15.84 4.72
CA GLY A 318 -1.54 -17.09 4.14
C GLY A 318 -1.09 -18.35 4.86
N SER A 319 -1.57 -18.58 6.09
CA SER A 319 -1.86 -19.94 6.57
C SER A 319 -2.76 -19.89 7.80
N ASP A 320 -3.77 -20.75 7.77
CA ASP A 320 -4.75 -21.01 8.81
C ASP A 320 -4.07 -21.30 10.17
N ILE A 321 -4.62 -20.67 11.21
CA ILE A 321 -4.31 -21.00 12.59
C ILE A 321 -5.31 -22.08 13.04
N ASP A 322 -4.86 -23.33 13.07
CA ASP A 322 -5.51 -24.37 13.87
C ASP A 322 -5.12 -24.16 15.34
N VAL A 323 -6.02 -23.55 16.12
CA VAL A 323 -5.98 -23.55 17.58
C VAL A 323 -6.79 -24.72 18.10
N TYR A 324 -6.13 -25.82 18.45
CA TYR A 324 -6.45 -26.69 19.60
C TYR A 324 -5.12 -27.38 19.97
N SER A 325 -4.52 -27.26 21.15
CA SER A 325 -5.03 -27.07 22.50
C SER A 325 -3.88 -26.56 23.38
N SER A 326 -4.07 -25.49 24.16
CA SER A 326 -4.40 -25.66 25.57
C SER A 326 -4.99 -24.36 26.13
N LEU A 327 -6.30 -24.41 26.41
CA LEU A 327 -7.02 -23.75 27.49
C LEU A 327 -6.54 -22.36 27.98
N ALA A 328 -7.13 -21.30 27.42
CA ALA A 328 -7.90 -20.31 28.20
C ALA A 328 -8.69 -19.40 27.23
N GLN A 329 -10.00 -19.34 27.41
CA GLN A 329 -10.97 -18.65 26.55
C GLN A 329 -10.98 -17.13 26.80
N GLY A 330 -10.96 -16.33 25.72
CA GLY A 330 -11.28 -14.89 25.72
C GLY A 330 -11.83 -14.47 24.33
N PRO A 331 -12.82 -13.55 24.24
CA PRO A 331 -13.54 -13.30 22.99
C PRO A 331 -12.83 -12.29 22.07
N GLU A 332 -12.90 -12.55 20.77
CA GLU A 332 -12.30 -11.79 19.68
C GLU A 332 -12.82 -10.34 19.57
N ARG A 333 -11.90 -9.37 19.36
CA ARG A 333 -12.22 -8.06 18.76
C ARG A 333 -11.34 -7.79 17.56
N SER A 334 -11.99 -7.53 16.44
CA SER A 334 -11.40 -7.12 15.17
C SER A 334 -10.71 -5.75 15.31
N ALA A 335 -9.40 -5.70 15.05
CA ALA A 335 -8.67 -4.45 14.95
C ALA A 335 -8.86 -3.83 13.55
N ARG A 336 -9.58 -2.70 13.51
CA ARG A 336 -9.49 -1.74 12.40
C ARG A 336 -8.17 -0.98 12.53
N LEU A 337 -7.40 -0.96 11.46
CA LEU A 337 -6.23 -0.10 11.27
C LEU A 337 -6.60 1.37 11.48
N LEU A 338 -6.10 1.97 12.56
CA LEU A 338 -5.89 3.41 12.66
C LEU A 338 -4.40 3.63 12.87
N GLY A 339 -3.78 4.33 11.93
CA GLY A 339 -2.37 4.68 12.00
C GLY A 339 -2.07 5.65 13.14
N ALA A 340 -0.95 5.42 13.81
CA ALA A 340 -0.20 6.38 14.61
C ALA A 340 1.27 5.98 14.42
N GLN A 341 2.07 6.74 13.68
CA GLN A 341 2.81 7.93 14.12
C GLN A 341 3.73 7.62 15.31
N TRP A 342 4.98 7.31 14.95
CA TRP A 342 6.08 7.02 15.85
C TRP A 342 6.60 8.30 16.50
N GLY A 343 6.74 8.27 17.82
CA GLY A 343 7.61 9.16 18.57
C GLY A 343 8.52 8.29 19.42
N CYS A 344 9.81 8.27 19.09
CA CYS A 344 10.84 7.66 19.94
C CYS A 344 11.21 8.63 21.06
N TYR A 345 11.31 8.13 22.29
CA TYR A 345 12.13 8.70 23.35
C TYR A 345 13.08 7.62 23.86
#